data_AF-A0A926HSP0-F1
#
_entry.id   AF-A0A926HSP0-F1
#
_cell.length_a   1.000
_cell.length_b   1.000
_cell.length_c   1.000
_cell.angle_alpha   90.00
_cell.angle_beta   90.00
_cell.angle_gamma   90.00
#
_symmetry.space_group_name_H-M   'P 1'
#
loop_
_entity.id
_entity.type
_entity.pdbx_description
1 polymer ?
#
loop_
_entity_poly.entity_id
_entity_poly.type
_entity_poly.pdbx_seq_one_letter_code
_entity_poly.pdbx_strand_id
1 'polypeptide(L)'
;MNIAIYQINPDRDENNVAFLNYENLERFQGSAALRSEVYDKVFEGKVDCGTLEEVYQMFNLDHPDGYRGRSLSVSDVVEVVGEEKSTFHFCDSIGFREVDFDPDMTEPLKEKKIKVVLCEPGKVARVAEIGTELSDLQRVVGGLIEPYYPFEEQVCIVCNDEGKYNGMRPCRAIYGEDREMMDIIFGPFFICDCSTPYFGSLNKEQLERYTKQFQNPERFFRVGGEIKAVPYKPEKDH
;
A
#
# COMPACT_ATOMS: atom_id res chain seq x y z
N MET A 1 8.02 15.90 -15.53
CA MET A 1 7.70 17.05 -14.66
C MET A 1 7.52 16.60 -13.20
N ASN A 2 7.58 17.50 -12.20
CA ASN A 2 7.21 17.18 -10.80
C ASN A 2 5.76 17.63 -10.57
N ILE A 3 4.92 16.76 -10.00
CA ILE A 3 3.48 17.03 -9.86
C ILE A 3 2.94 16.57 -8.51
N ALA A 4 1.78 17.10 -8.15
CA ALA A 4 0.88 16.52 -7.16
C ALA A 4 -0.54 16.40 -7.75
N ILE A 5 -1.32 15.44 -7.26
CA ILE A 5 -2.71 15.22 -7.71
C ILE A 5 -3.63 15.29 -6.50
N TYR A 6 -4.74 15.99 -6.68
CA TYR A 6 -5.75 16.20 -5.67
C TYR A 6 -7.10 15.72 -6.18
N GLN A 7 -7.81 14.93 -5.36
CA GLN A 7 -9.14 14.40 -5.69
C GLN A 7 -10.14 14.75 -4.59
N ILE A 8 -11.37 15.04 -4.99
CA ILE A 8 -12.45 15.32 -4.04
C ILE A 8 -12.73 14.05 -3.21
N ASN A 9 -12.76 14.21 -1.89
CA ASN A 9 -13.16 13.18 -0.96
C ASN A 9 -14.71 13.13 -0.87
N PRO A 10 -15.35 12.00 -1.21
CA PRO A 10 -16.81 11.89 -1.19
C PRO A 10 -17.45 12.17 0.17
N ASP A 11 -16.76 11.89 1.29
CA ASP A 11 -17.27 12.14 2.64
C ASP A 11 -17.31 13.64 2.98
N ARG A 12 -16.55 14.46 2.25
CA ARG A 12 -16.49 15.93 2.41
C ARG A 12 -17.19 16.69 1.28
N ASP A 13 -17.72 15.99 0.28
CA ASP A 13 -18.39 16.57 -0.89
C ASP A 13 -19.89 16.82 -0.64
N GLU A 14 -20.21 17.71 0.29
CA GLU A 14 -21.60 18.02 0.67
C GLU A 14 -22.46 18.53 -0.51
N ASN A 15 -21.83 19.14 -1.51
CA ASN A 15 -22.50 19.73 -2.68
C ASN A 15 -22.54 18.80 -3.89
N ASN A 16 -21.98 17.58 -3.79
CA ASN A 16 -21.88 16.60 -4.88
C ASN A 16 -21.24 17.18 -6.15
N VAL A 17 -20.13 17.90 -5.99
CA VAL A 17 -19.40 18.52 -7.09
C VAL A 17 -18.32 17.62 -7.69
N ALA A 18 -18.05 16.46 -7.08
CA ALA A 18 -17.22 15.42 -7.70
C ALA A 18 -17.75 15.04 -9.08
N PHE A 19 -16.81 14.91 -10.03
CA PHE A 19 -17.06 14.59 -11.44
C PHE A 19 -17.86 15.64 -12.23
N LEU A 20 -18.13 16.82 -11.66
CA LEU A 20 -18.72 17.93 -12.38
C LEU A 20 -17.64 18.78 -13.03
N ASN A 21 -17.93 19.30 -14.23
CA ASN A 21 -17.07 20.27 -14.88
C ASN A 21 -17.10 21.64 -14.16
N TYR A 22 -16.11 22.48 -14.47
CA TYR A 22 -15.90 23.73 -13.76
C TYR A 22 -17.11 24.68 -13.85
N GLU A 23 -17.79 24.71 -15.00
CA GLU A 23 -18.94 25.59 -15.23
C GLU A 23 -20.16 25.27 -14.35
N ASN A 24 -20.26 24.05 -13.83
CA ASN A 24 -21.37 23.66 -12.97
C ASN A 24 -21.14 24.02 -11.50
N LEU A 25 -19.92 24.38 -11.08
CA LEU A 25 -19.61 24.66 -9.68
C LEU A 25 -20.52 25.73 -9.08
N GLU A 26 -20.66 26.89 -9.73
CA GLU A 26 -21.49 27.99 -9.22
C GLU A 26 -22.95 27.56 -8.99
N ARG A 27 -23.48 26.70 -9.86
CA ARG A 27 -24.85 26.19 -9.77
C ARG A 27 -25.07 25.31 -8.54
N PHE A 28 -24.10 24.49 -8.15
CA PHE A 28 -24.27 23.49 -7.09
C PHE A 28 -23.78 23.94 -5.72
N GLN A 29 -22.76 24.81 -5.66
CA GLN A 29 -22.19 25.30 -4.40
C GLN A 29 -22.34 26.81 -4.20
N GLY A 30 -23.00 27.53 -5.12
CA GLY A 30 -23.24 28.98 -5.02
C GLY A 30 -22.00 29.84 -5.25
N SER A 31 -20.89 29.24 -5.69
CA SER A 31 -19.62 29.91 -5.98
C SER A 31 -18.86 29.19 -7.08
N ALA A 32 -18.19 29.93 -7.96
CA ALA A 32 -17.28 29.37 -8.96
C ALA A 32 -15.91 28.98 -8.38
N ALA A 33 -15.59 29.39 -7.15
CA ALA A 33 -14.32 29.09 -6.52
C ALA A 33 -14.23 27.60 -6.11
N LEU A 34 -13.06 27.00 -6.30
CA LEU A 34 -12.80 25.65 -5.80
C LEU A 34 -12.68 25.67 -4.28
N ARG A 35 -13.34 24.70 -3.65
CA ARG A 35 -13.22 24.44 -2.22
C ARG A 35 -12.07 23.48 -1.98
N SER A 36 -10.85 23.99 -1.86
CA SER A 36 -9.65 23.15 -1.68
C SER A 36 -9.76 22.21 -0.49
N GLU A 37 -10.51 22.59 0.55
CA GLU A 37 -10.70 21.82 1.78
C GLU A 37 -11.48 20.50 1.61
N VAL A 38 -12.11 20.25 0.46
CA VAL A 38 -12.77 18.96 0.18
C VAL A 38 -11.86 17.96 -0.52
N TYR A 39 -10.63 18.34 -0.86
CA TYR A 39 -9.69 17.50 -1.60
C TYR A 39 -8.73 16.74 -0.67
N ASP A 40 -8.36 15.53 -1.10
CA ASP A 40 -7.22 14.76 -0.61
C ASP A 40 -6.07 14.86 -1.62
N LYS A 41 -4.84 15.10 -1.16
CA LYS A 41 -3.64 14.85 -1.98
C LYS A 41 -3.46 13.34 -2.12
N VAL A 42 -3.55 12.84 -3.35
CA VAL A 42 -3.49 11.40 -3.68
C VAL A 42 -2.20 10.97 -4.38
N PHE A 43 -1.36 11.94 -4.74
CA PHE A 43 -0.05 11.73 -5.34
C PHE A 43 0.87 12.92 -5.11
N GLU A 44 2.16 12.66 -5.00
CA GLU A 44 3.21 13.66 -5.12
C GLU A 44 4.48 12.97 -5.64
N GLY A 45 5.07 13.52 -6.70
CA GLY A 45 6.32 12.99 -7.22
C GLY A 45 6.66 13.38 -8.64
N LYS A 46 7.82 12.91 -9.08
CA LYS A 46 8.34 13.12 -10.43
C LYS A 46 7.75 12.10 -11.39
N VAL A 47 7.21 12.58 -12.50
CA VAL A 47 6.69 11.75 -13.61
C VAL A 47 7.40 12.07 -14.91
N ASP A 48 7.52 11.08 -15.80
CA ASP A 48 8.09 11.25 -17.14
C ASP A 48 7.02 11.69 -18.15
N CYS A 49 6.32 12.78 -17.82
CA CYS A 49 5.35 13.45 -18.69
C CYS A 49 5.85 14.84 -19.09
N GLY A 50 5.54 15.24 -20.32
CA GLY A 50 5.73 16.56 -20.92
C GLY A 50 4.47 17.41 -20.97
N THR A 51 3.27 16.83 -20.97
CA THR A 51 1.98 17.58 -20.94
C THR A 51 0.99 17.03 -19.91
N LEU A 52 -0.07 17.81 -19.62
CA LEU A 52 -1.16 17.37 -18.72
C LEU A 52 -1.98 16.23 -19.33
N GLU A 53 -2.08 16.13 -20.66
CA GLU A 53 -2.72 15.02 -21.36
C GLU A 53 -1.92 13.72 -21.19
N GLU A 54 -0.60 13.78 -21.22
CA GLU A 54 0.26 12.63 -20.92
C GLU A 54 0.15 12.22 -19.44
N VAL A 55 0.04 13.19 -18.52
CA VAL A 55 -0.30 12.92 -17.11
C VAL A 55 -1.66 12.20 -17.04
N TYR A 56 -2.69 12.72 -17.71
CA TYR A 56 -4.01 12.08 -17.73
C TYR A 56 -3.94 10.64 -18.23
N GLN A 57 -3.19 10.37 -19.29
CA GLN A 57 -3.01 9.01 -19.81
C GLN A 57 -2.30 8.10 -18.80
N MET A 58 -1.19 8.55 -18.21
CA MET A 58 -0.43 7.78 -17.21
C MET A 58 -1.33 7.37 -16.03
N PHE A 59 -2.01 8.33 -15.41
CA PHE A 59 -2.88 8.10 -14.24
C PHE A 59 -4.24 7.45 -14.56
N ASN A 60 -4.41 6.94 -15.78
CA ASN A 60 -5.56 6.14 -16.20
C ASN A 60 -5.19 4.77 -16.79
N LEU A 61 -3.94 4.61 -17.27
CA LEU A 61 -3.48 3.38 -17.92
C LEU A 61 -2.48 2.59 -17.07
N ASP A 62 -1.51 3.28 -16.46
CA ASP A 62 -0.41 2.67 -15.72
C ASP A 62 0.01 3.60 -14.58
N HIS A 63 -0.62 3.40 -13.42
CA HIS A 63 -0.43 4.28 -12.27
C HIS A 63 1.01 4.18 -11.75
N PRO A 64 1.69 5.32 -11.51
CA PRO A 64 3.02 5.29 -10.92
C PRO A 64 2.98 4.85 -9.45
N ASP A 65 4.12 4.34 -8.97
CA ASP A 65 4.36 4.08 -7.55
C ASP A 65 4.01 5.33 -6.71
N GLY A 66 3.39 5.12 -5.56
CA GLY A 66 2.91 6.19 -4.69
C GLY A 66 1.52 6.73 -5.04
N TYR A 67 0.92 6.36 -6.18
CA TYR A 67 -0.44 6.78 -6.50
C TYR A 67 -1.48 6.10 -5.60
N ARG A 68 -2.40 6.90 -5.05
CA ARG A 68 -3.44 6.44 -4.11
C ARG A 68 -4.85 6.82 -4.52
N GLY A 69 -4.99 7.55 -5.62
CA GLY A 69 -6.25 8.04 -6.11
C GLY A 69 -7.02 6.97 -6.87
N ARG A 70 -8.27 7.30 -7.19
CA ARG A 70 -8.96 6.66 -8.31
C ARG A 70 -8.36 7.15 -9.63
N SER A 71 -8.76 6.57 -10.76
CA SER A 71 -8.49 7.11 -12.10
C SER A 71 -8.64 8.64 -12.14
N LEU A 72 -7.67 9.33 -12.76
CA LEU A 72 -7.73 10.77 -12.93
C LEU A 72 -8.93 11.13 -13.81
N SER A 73 -9.82 11.99 -13.34
CA SER A 73 -11.06 12.34 -14.03
C SER A 73 -11.45 13.80 -13.83
N VAL A 74 -12.56 14.20 -14.47
CA VAL A 74 -13.22 15.48 -14.24
C VAL A 74 -13.33 15.76 -12.74
N SER A 75 -13.12 17.02 -12.34
CA SER A 75 -13.04 17.53 -10.96
C SER A 75 -11.73 17.35 -10.23
N ASP A 76 -10.78 16.58 -10.77
CA ASP A 76 -9.46 16.43 -10.14
C ASP A 76 -8.59 17.66 -10.43
N VAL A 77 -7.63 17.96 -9.55
CA VAL A 77 -6.67 19.04 -9.75
C VAL A 77 -5.27 18.46 -9.84
N VAL A 78 -4.54 18.83 -10.90
CA VAL A 78 -3.12 18.51 -11.09
C VAL A 78 -2.31 19.75 -10.78
N GLU A 79 -1.46 19.68 -9.76
CA GLU A 79 -0.42 20.67 -9.52
C GLU A 79 0.80 20.35 -10.39
N VAL A 80 1.26 21.32 -11.17
CA VAL A 80 2.58 21.29 -11.80
C VAL A 80 3.52 22.12 -10.95
N VAL A 81 4.46 21.46 -10.29
CA VAL A 81 5.42 22.07 -9.38
C VAL A 81 6.51 22.77 -10.20
N GLY A 82 6.48 24.09 -10.21
CA GLY A 82 7.50 24.95 -10.83
C GLY A 82 8.66 25.27 -9.87
N GLU A 83 9.74 25.84 -10.40
CA GLU A 83 10.92 26.22 -9.60
C GLU A 83 10.62 27.36 -8.62
N GLU A 84 9.80 28.34 -9.03
CA GLU A 84 9.43 29.51 -8.21
C GLU A 84 7.97 29.49 -7.76
N LYS A 85 7.07 28.95 -8.59
CA LYS A 85 5.63 28.90 -8.34
C LYS A 85 5.00 27.68 -8.98
N SER A 86 4.12 27.01 -8.23
CA SER A 86 3.25 25.96 -8.76
C SER A 86 2.06 26.52 -9.52
N THR A 87 1.57 25.77 -10.50
CA THR A 87 0.30 26.04 -11.19
C THR A 87 -0.66 24.88 -10.98
N PHE A 88 -1.96 25.17 -10.86
CA PHE A 88 -2.98 24.18 -10.55
C PHE A 88 -3.97 24.07 -11.69
N HIS A 89 -4.21 22.85 -12.15
CA HIS A 89 -4.95 22.56 -13.36
C HIS A 89 -6.10 21.62 -13.06
N PHE A 90 -7.32 22.16 -13.10
CA PHE A 90 -8.55 21.40 -12.97
C PHE A 90 -8.79 20.57 -14.23
N CYS A 91 -8.97 19.26 -14.06
CA CYS A 91 -9.39 18.36 -15.13
C CYS A 91 -10.87 18.64 -15.44
N ASP A 92 -11.14 19.17 -16.63
CA ASP A 92 -12.49 19.47 -17.10
C ASP A 92 -12.98 18.34 -18.03
N SER A 93 -14.22 18.43 -18.50
CA SER A 93 -14.79 17.53 -19.51
C SER A 93 -13.95 17.47 -20.80
N ILE A 94 -13.22 18.54 -21.09
CA ILE A 94 -12.28 18.62 -22.22
C ILE A 94 -11.02 19.35 -21.75
N GLY A 95 -9.93 18.60 -21.65
CA GLY A 95 -8.62 19.14 -21.30
C GLY A 95 -8.54 19.65 -19.85
N PHE A 96 -7.66 20.62 -19.65
CA PHE A 96 -7.35 21.17 -18.34
C PHE A 96 -7.54 22.68 -18.31
N ARG A 97 -7.99 23.18 -17.15
CA ARG A 97 -8.18 24.60 -16.88
C ARG A 97 -7.31 25.03 -15.71
N GLU A 98 -6.49 26.06 -15.89
CA GLU A 98 -5.77 26.65 -14.77
C GLU A 98 -6.75 27.32 -13.78
N VAL A 99 -6.57 27.06 -12.49
CA VAL A 99 -7.47 27.46 -11.40
C VAL A 99 -6.70 28.00 -10.21
N ASP A 100 -7.38 28.80 -9.39
CA ASP A 100 -6.90 29.15 -8.06
C ASP A 100 -7.23 27.97 -7.11
N PHE A 101 -6.20 27.47 -6.42
CA PHE A 101 -6.28 26.29 -5.58
C PHE A 101 -5.25 26.41 -4.45
N ASP A 102 -5.66 26.04 -3.25
CA ASP A 102 -4.83 26.15 -2.06
C ASP A 102 -4.47 24.74 -1.56
N PRO A 103 -3.26 24.23 -1.86
CA PRO A 103 -2.86 22.89 -1.47
C PRO A 103 -2.74 22.72 0.05
N ASP A 104 -2.50 23.78 0.81
CA ASP A 104 -2.34 23.73 2.27
C ASP A 104 -3.68 23.50 2.99
N MET A 105 -4.79 23.76 2.31
CA MET A 105 -6.14 23.48 2.81
C MET A 105 -6.60 22.04 2.55
N THR A 106 -5.86 21.28 1.74
CA THR A 106 -6.19 19.88 1.41
C THR A 106 -5.77 18.92 2.52
N GLU A 107 -6.36 17.72 2.55
CA GLU A 107 -5.80 16.67 3.40
C GLU A 107 -4.47 16.18 2.79
N PRO A 108 -3.41 16.06 3.60
CA PRO A 108 -2.09 15.70 3.09
C PRO A 108 -2.07 14.24 2.61
N LEU A 109 -1.11 13.94 1.74
CA LEU A 109 -0.87 12.57 1.29
C LEU A 109 -0.50 11.70 2.49
N LYS A 110 -1.41 10.82 2.89
CA LYS A 110 -1.19 9.89 4.01
C LYS A 110 -0.55 8.62 3.50
N GLU A 111 0.49 8.17 4.20
CA GLU A 111 1.03 6.84 4.00
C GLU A 111 -0.06 5.80 4.25
N LYS A 112 -0.44 5.04 3.22
CA LYS A 112 -1.31 3.89 3.39
C LYS A 112 -0.52 2.80 4.09
N LYS A 113 -0.89 2.50 5.33
CA LYS A 113 -0.33 1.40 6.11
C LYS A 113 -1.32 0.26 6.23
N ILE A 114 -0.80 -0.96 6.25
CA ILE A 114 -1.56 -2.17 6.50
C ILE A 114 -1.13 -2.83 7.81
N LYS A 115 -2.09 -3.39 8.53
CA LYS A 115 -1.84 -4.18 9.74
C LYS A 115 -1.61 -5.63 9.36
N VAL A 116 -0.42 -6.12 9.67
CA VAL A 116 0.07 -7.46 9.31
C VAL A 116 0.59 -8.21 10.53
N VAL A 117 0.72 -9.53 10.43
CA VAL A 117 1.51 -10.30 11.40
C VAL A 117 2.93 -10.47 10.85
N LEU A 118 3.90 -9.83 11.48
CA LEU A 118 5.31 -9.86 11.10
C LEU A 118 6.06 -10.94 11.88
N CYS A 119 6.77 -11.80 11.14
CA CYS A 119 7.59 -12.87 11.66
C CYS A 119 9.04 -12.67 11.22
N GLU A 120 9.96 -12.62 12.19
CA GLU A 120 11.39 -12.53 11.93
C GLU A 120 12.12 -13.76 12.52
N PRO A 121 13.23 -14.19 11.90
CA PRO A 121 14.05 -15.26 12.45
C PRO A 121 14.48 -14.96 13.88
N GLY A 122 14.16 -15.86 14.80
CA GLY A 122 14.52 -15.75 16.21
C GLY A 122 13.69 -14.79 17.06
N LYS A 123 12.69 -14.11 16.49
CA LYS A 123 11.81 -13.20 17.25
C LYS A 123 10.40 -13.74 17.38
N VAL A 124 9.70 -13.31 18.42
CA VAL A 124 8.26 -13.55 18.60
C VAL A 124 7.49 -12.79 17.51
N ALA A 125 6.50 -13.44 16.90
CA ALA A 125 5.63 -12.80 15.93
C ALA A 125 4.84 -11.65 16.58
N ARG A 126 4.60 -10.58 15.84
CA ARG A 126 3.88 -9.41 16.35
C ARG A 126 3.02 -8.79 15.27
N VAL A 127 1.98 -8.08 15.69
CA VAL A 127 1.26 -7.16 14.82
C VAL A 127 2.19 -5.98 14.50
N ALA A 128 2.26 -5.61 13.23
CA ALA A 128 3.02 -4.45 12.76
C ALA A 128 2.19 -3.66 11.74
N GLU A 129 2.46 -2.37 11.66
CA GLU A 129 1.98 -1.51 10.57
C GLU A 129 3.12 -1.30 9.57
N ILE A 130 2.88 -1.66 8.31
CA ILE A 130 3.87 -1.52 7.23
C ILE A 130 3.26 -0.71 6.09
N GLY A 131 4.10 0.00 5.32
CA GLY A 131 3.66 0.70 4.11
C GLY A 131 3.26 -0.30 3.01
N THR A 132 2.46 0.16 2.05
CA THR A 132 1.95 -0.67 0.95
C THR A 132 2.76 -0.57 -0.34
N GLU A 133 3.79 0.28 -0.40
CA GLU A 133 4.63 0.39 -1.58
C GLU A 133 5.53 -0.82 -1.76
N LEU A 134 5.81 -1.19 -3.01
CA LEU A 134 6.73 -2.29 -3.30
C LEU A 134 8.05 -2.15 -2.54
N SER A 135 8.61 -0.93 -2.51
CA SER A 135 9.85 -0.64 -1.78
C SER A 135 9.72 -0.82 -0.26
N ASP A 136 8.54 -0.57 0.33
CA ASP A 136 8.27 -0.82 1.74
C ASP A 136 8.19 -2.32 2.02
N LEU A 137 7.48 -3.07 1.18
CA LEU A 137 7.34 -4.53 1.32
C LEU A 137 8.70 -5.22 1.15
N GLN A 138 9.49 -4.81 0.15
CA GLN A 138 10.84 -5.31 -0.09
C GLN A 138 11.78 -5.01 1.08
N ARG A 139 11.65 -3.84 1.72
CA ARG A 139 12.41 -3.49 2.93
C ARG A 139 12.06 -4.40 4.10
N VAL A 140 10.78 -4.78 4.24
CA VAL A 140 10.32 -5.68 5.31
C VAL A 140 10.89 -7.08 5.14
N VAL A 141 10.85 -7.66 3.92
CA VAL A 141 11.33 -9.04 3.67
C VAL A 141 12.83 -9.13 3.33
N GLY A 142 13.47 -7.99 3.08
CA GLY A 142 14.91 -7.89 2.78
C GLY A 142 15.30 -8.29 1.36
N GLY A 143 14.47 -7.99 0.35
CA GLY A 143 14.72 -8.33 -1.06
C GLY A 143 13.46 -8.35 -1.90
N LEU A 144 13.51 -9.01 -3.07
CA LEU A 144 12.32 -9.21 -3.92
C LEU A 144 11.25 -9.98 -3.14
N ILE A 145 9.98 -9.60 -3.35
CA ILE A 145 8.85 -10.21 -2.66
C ILE A 145 8.30 -11.39 -3.46
N GLU A 146 7.89 -12.43 -2.76
CA GLU A 146 7.10 -13.54 -3.28
C GLU A 146 5.85 -13.71 -2.41
N PRO A 147 4.63 -13.66 -2.98
CA PRO A 147 3.43 -14.05 -2.27
C PRO A 147 3.23 -15.57 -2.32
N TYR A 148 3.13 -16.19 -1.15
CA TYR A 148 2.83 -17.60 -0.97
C TYR A 148 1.43 -17.76 -0.34
N TYR A 149 0.61 -18.64 -0.88
CA TYR A 149 -0.81 -18.79 -0.54
C TYR A 149 -1.09 -20.16 0.12
N PRO A 150 -0.65 -20.40 1.36
CA PRO A 150 -0.83 -21.69 2.04
C PRO A 150 -2.19 -21.83 2.76
N PHE A 151 -3.07 -20.83 2.68
CA PHE A 151 -4.33 -20.78 3.42
C PHE A 151 -5.53 -20.85 2.49
N GLU A 152 -6.61 -21.51 2.92
CA GLU A 152 -7.87 -21.61 2.17
C GLU A 152 -8.66 -20.29 2.11
N GLU A 153 -8.40 -19.37 3.04
CA GLU A 153 -8.99 -18.02 3.02
C GLU A 153 -8.12 -17.02 2.27
N GLN A 154 -8.66 -15.82 1.99
CA GLN A 154 -7.98 -14.73 1.28
C GLN A 154 -6.90 -14.03 2.14
N VAL A 155 -5.95 -14.81 2.62
CA VAL A 155 -4.77 -14.39 3.37
C VAL A 155 -3.56 -15.05 2.72
N CYS A 156 -2.44 -14.34 2.68
CA CYS A 156 -1.19 -14.88 2.15
C CYS A 156 -0.01 -14.54 3.06
N ILE A 157 1.10 -15.24 2.80
CA ILE A 157 2.43 -14.92 3.32
C ILE A 157 3.16 -14.14 2.23
N VAL A 158 3.77 -13.02 2.58
CA VAL A 158 4.73 -12.34 1.71
C VAL A 158 6.12 -12.50 2.30
N CYS A 159 7.01 -13.13 1.56
CA CYS A 159 8.37 -13.42 1.96
C CYS A 159 9.39 -13.00 0.90
N ASN A 160 10.66 -13.24 1.17
CA ASN A 160 11.74 -13.01 0.22
C ASN A 160 11.80 -14.14 -0.80
N ASP A 161 11.68 -13.80 -2.10
CA ASP A 161 11.72 -14.74 -3.23
C ASP A 161 13.02 -15.57 -3.26
N GLU A 162 14.14 -14.96 -2.86
CA GLU A 162 15.45 -15.60 -2.87
C GLU A 162 15.93 -16.03 -1.48
N GLY A 163 15.07 -15.98 -0.45
CA GLY A 163 15.47 -16.16 0.94
C GLY A 163 16.18 -17.49 1.22
N LYS A 164 15.73 -18.57 0.56
CA LYS A 164 16.35 -19.91 0.62
C LYS A 164 17.73 -19.95 -0.02
N TYR A 165 17.90 -19.24 -1.14
CA TYR A 165 19.12 -19.26 -1.94
C TYR A 165 20.20 -18.34 -1.39
N ASN A 166 19.81 -17.19 -0.83
CA ASN A 166 20.73 -16.18 -0.31
C ASN A 166 21.19 -16.43 1.13
N GLY A 167 20.93 -17.63 1.66
CA GLY A 167 21.41 -18.04 2.98
C GLY A 167 20.76 -17.28 4.15
N MET A 168 19.53 -16.78 3.96
CA MET A 168 18.78 -16.19 5.07
C MET A 168 18.54 -17.26 6.17
N ARG A 169 18.26 -16.83 7.40
CA ARG A 169 17.98 -17.78 8.48
C ARG A 169 16.56 -18.33 8.33
N PRO A 170 16.31 -19.63 8.59
CA PRO A 170 14.95 -20.16 8.60
C PRO A 170 14.13 -19.48 9.70
N CYS A 171 12.88 -19.16 9.38
CA CYS A 171 12.00 -18.35 10.21
C CYS A 171 10.88 -19.18 10.85
N ARG A 172 10.01 -19.77 10.02
CA ARG A 172 8.87 -20.60 10.43
C ARG A 172 8.61 -21.70 9.40
N ALA A 173 8.23 -22.88 9.86
CA ALA A 173 7.63 -23.93 9.06
C ALA A 173 6.18 -23.59 8.73
N ILE A 174 5.77 -23.96 7.52
CA ILE A 174 4.39 -23.92 7.06
C ILE A 174 3.87 -25.34 7.01
N TYR A 175 2.69 -25.55 7.59
CA TYR A 175 2.05 -26.85 7.71
C TYR A 175 0.76 -26.88 6.90
N GLY A 176 0.54 -27.97 6.17
CA GLY A 176 -0.73 -28.25 5.51
C GLY A 176 -1.79 -28.75 6.49
N GLU A 177 -2.98 -29.07 5.98
CA GLU A 177 -4.13 -29.54 6.78
C GLU A 177 -3.80 -30.81 7.58
N ASP A 178 -3.05 -31.74 6.98
CA ASP A 178 -2.63 -33.00 7.59
C ASP A 178 -1.45 -32.86 8.58
N ARG A 179 -1.06 -31.62 8.91
CA ARG A 179 0.11 -31.26 9.74
C ARG A 179 1.45 -31.74 9.17
N GLU A 180 1.49 -32.05 7.89
CA GLU A 180 2.75 -32.24 7.19
C GLU A 180 3.43 -30.89 6.94
N MET A 181 4.76 -30.85 7.11
CA MET A 181 5.55 -29.65 6.82
C MET A 181 5.66 -29.51 5.31
N MET A 182 5.04 -28.47 4.77
CA MET A 182 5.06 -28.18 3.33
C MET A 182 6.30 -27.37 2.95
N ASP A 183 6.64 -26.38 3.77
CA ASP A 183 7.75 -25.49 3.49
C ASP A 183 8.35 -24.88 4.77
N ILE A 184 9.51 -24.23 4.63
CA ILE A 184 10.12 -23.37 5.63
C ILE A 184 10.36 -22.03 4.97
N ILE A 185 9.84 -20.96 5.57
CA ILE A 185 10.11 -19.60 5.12
C ILE A 185 11.46 -19.16 5.67
N PHE A 186 12.32 -18.63 4.80
CA PHE A 186 13.65 -18.13 5.15
C PHE A 186 13.65 -16.60 5.12
N GLY A 187 14.19 -15.98 6.17
CA GLY A 187 14.19 -14.53 6.36
C GLY A 187 12.91 -13.98 7.01
N PRO A 188 12.82 -12.65 7.18
CA PRO A 188 11.60 -11.99 7.61
C PRO A 188 10.46 -12.20 6.60
N PHE A 189 9.24 -12.37 7.10
CA PHE A 189 8.03 -12.42 6.29
C PHE A 189 6.85 -11.83 7.05
N PHE A 190 5.79 -11.47 6.34
CA PHE A 190 4.56 -11.00 6.97
C PHE A 190 3.33 -11.69 6.38
N ILE A 191 2.26 -11.67 7.16
CA ILE A 191 0.95 -12.24 6.79
C ILE A 191 -0.03 -11.07 6.61
N CYS A 192 -0.69 -11.02 5.46
CA CYS A 192 -1.60 -9.94 5.09
C CYS A 192 -2.86 -10.46 4.39
N ASP A 193 -3.88 -9.61 4.32
CA ASP A 193 -5.07 -9.87 3.52
C ASP A 193 -4.72 -9.79 2.03
N CYS A 194 -5.30 -10.67 1.23
CA CYS A 194 -5.17 -10.69 -0.23
C CYS A 194 -6.53 -10.83 -0.92
N SER A 195 -7.58 -10.28 -0.32
CA SER A 195 -8.95 -10.32 -0.87
C SER A 195 -9.14 -9.43 -2.10
N THR A 196 -8.21 -8.50 -2.31
CA THR A 196 -8.16 -7.60 -3.47
C THR A 196 -6.87 -7.83 -4.27
N PRO A 197 -6.70 -7.22 -5.45
CA PRO A 197 -5.43 -7.23 -6.18
C PRO A 197 -4.25 -6.62 -5.40
N TYR A 198 -4.50 -5.89 -4.30
CA TYR A 198 -3.50 -5.28 -3.44
C TYR A 198 -3.47 -5.95 -2.06
N PHE A 199 -2.29 -5.95 -1.41
CA PHE A 199 -2.16 -6.42 -0.03
C PHE A 199 -2.90 -5.51 0.94
N GLY A 200 -3.69 -6.12 1.82
CA GLY A 200 -4.59 -5.45 2.75
C GLY A 200 -4.23 -5.67 4.21
N SER A 201 -4.92 -4.94 5.08
CA SER A 201 -4.86 -5.17 6.52
C SER A 201 -5.62 -6.45 6.88
N LEU A 202 -5.03 -7.26 7.75
CA LEU A 202 -5.77 -8.32 8.43
C LEU A 202 -6.82 -7.71 9.36
N ASN A 203 -7.98 -8.35 9.43
CA ASN A 203 -8.99 -8.02 10.43
C ASN A 203 -8.55 -8.48 11.84
N LYS A 204 -9.29 -8.07 12.87
CA LYS A 204 -8.94 -8.36 14.27
C LYS A 204 -8.81 -9.86 14.56
N GLU A 205 -9.74 -10.67 14.06
CA GLU A 205 -9.75 -12.12 14.26
C GLU A 205 -8.55 -12.79 13.57
N GLN A 206 -8.27 -12.38 12.32
CA GLN A 206 -7.10 -12.84 11.57
C GLN A 206 -5.80 -12.49 12.29
N LEU A 207 -5.65 -11.24 12.76
CA LEU A 207 -4.46 -10.81 13.51
C LEU A 207 -4.23 -11.69 14.75
N GLU A 208 -5.28 -11.94 15.54
CA GLU A 208 -5.20 -12.78 16.74
C GLU A 208 -4.81 -14.23 16.40
N ARG A 209 -5.49 -14.82 15.40
CA ARG A 209 -5.26 -16.21 14.98
C ARG A 209 -3.85 -16.42 14.44
N TYR A 210 -3.40 -15.59 13.49
CA TYR A 210 -2.08 -15.75 12.86
C TYR A 210 -0.93 -15.37 13.80
N THR A 211 -1.13 -14.38 14.68
CA THR A 211 -0.14 -14.10 15.73
C THR A 211 0.02 -15.29 16.66
N LYS A 212 -1.07 -15.98 17.03
CA LYS A 212 -1.01 -17.18 17.86
C LYS A 212 -0.37 -18.36 17.12
N GLN A 213 -0.72 -18.56 15.85
CA GLN A 213 -0.19 -19.65 15.02
C GLN A 213 1.33 -19.54 14.85
N PHE A 214 1.86 -18.35 14.58
CA PHE A 214 3.28 -18.13 14.31
C PHE A 214 4.07 -17.55 15.50
N GLN A 215 3.46 -17.56 16.70
CA GLN A 215 3.92 -16.83 17.88
C GLN A 215 5.42 -16.98 18.14
N ASN A 216 5.89 -18.22 18.30
CA ASN A 216 7.25 -18.50 18.74
C ASN A 216 8.16 -18.84 17.57
N PRO A 217 9.43 -18.39 17.58
CA PRO A 217 10.44 -18.85 16.65
C PRO A 217 10.69 -20.35 16.78
N GLU A 218 11.19 -20.93 15.70
CA GLU A 218 11.40 -22.37 15.59
C GLU A 218 12.87 -22.70 15.35
N ARG A 219 13.32 -23.82 15.90
CA ARG A 219 14.61 -24.44 15.57
C ARG A 219 14.38 -25.61 14.64
N PHE A 220 15.22 -25.72 13.61
CA PHE A 220 15.10 -26.73 12.58
C PHE A 220 16.22 -27.75 12.73
N PHE A 221 15.87 -29.04 12.75
CA PHE A 221 16.80 -30.14 12.92
C PHE A 221 16.52 -31.24 11.91
N ARG A 222 17.56 -31.95 11.47
CA ARG A 222 17.39 -33.16 10.66
C ARG A 222 17.48 -34.39 11.56
N VAL A 223 16.42 -35.22 11.59
CA VAL A 223 16.33 -36.44 12.40
C VAL A 223 15.80 -37.57 11.52
N GLY A 224 16.57 -38.65 11.36
CA GLY A 224 16.11 -39.81 10.58
C GLY A 224 15.83 -39.54 9.10
N GLY A 225 16.45 -38.50 8.52
CA GLY A 225 16.22 -38.08 7.14
C GLY A 225 15.19 -36.96 6.97
N GLU A 226 14.32 -36.77 7.96
CA GLU A 226 13.26 -35.76 7.98
C GLU A 226 13.69 -34.46 8.68
N ILE A 227 13.10 -33.33 8.29
CA ILE A 227 13.28 -32.05 8.98
C ILE A 227 12.18 -31.90 10.04
N LYS A 228 12.58 -31.51 11.25
CA LYS A 228 11.67 -31.19 12.35
C LYS A 228 11.85 -29.74 12.78
N ALA A 229 10.73 -29.04 12.98
CA ALA A 229 10.70 -27.71 13.55
C ALA A 229 10.19 -27.77 14.99
N VAL A 230 10.91 -27.13 15.91
CA VAL A 230 10.57 -27.11 17.34
C VAL A 230 10.47 -25.66 17.81
N PRO A 231 9.27 -25.18 18.20
CA PRO A 231 9.11 -23.84 18.75
C PRO A 231 9.90 -23.64 20.04
N TYR A 232 10.45 -22.44 20.23
CA TYR A 232 11.16 -22.06 21.46
C TYR A 232 10.80 -20.63 21.88
N LYS A 233 10.93 -20.34 23.17
CA LYS A 233 10.83 -18.98 23.68
C LYS A 233 12.19 -18.29 23.49
N PRO A 234 12.28 -17.21 22.71
CA PRO A 234 13.53 -16.48 22.57
C PRO A 234 13.91 -15.84 23.91
N GLU A 235 15.21 -15.78 24.20
CA GLU A 235 15.71 -15.01 25.33
C GLU A 235 15.39 -13.53 25.10
N LYS A 236 15.08 -12.78 26.17
CA LYS A 236 14.90 -11.33 26.04
C LYS A 236 16.26 -10.76 25.67
N ASP A 237 16.33 -10.03 24.56
CA ASP A 237 17.52 -9.25 24.21
C ASP A 237 17.92 -8.40 25.44
N HIS A 238 19.15 -8.61 25.93
CA HIS A 238 19.75 -7.90 27.07
C HIS A 238 20.31 -6.54 26.63
#